data_AF-A0A6A2Z8Y9-F1
#
_entry.id   AF-A0A6A2Z8Y9-F1
#
_cell.length_a   1.000
_cell.length_b   1.000
_cell.length_c   1.000
_cell.angle_alpha   90.00
_cell.angle_beta   90.00
_cell.angle_gamma   90.00
#
_symmetry.space_group_name_H-M   'P 1'
#
loop_
_entity.id
_entity.type
_entity.pdbx_description
1 polymer ?
#
loop_
_entity_poly.entity_id
_entity_poly.type
_entity_poly.pdbx_seq_one_letter_code
_entity_poly.pdbx_strand_id
1 'polypeptide(L)'
;MKLECGSYSCVKPGCNYVVHVNCALEDSNLYEVIEEYCRCEELNADTQSSITRVIEVNEDGEATKIEHFSHEGHCLVLADKMEDETDRKCDGFYYCSESDCHFCLHKNCAELPRIKPL
;
A
#
# COMPACT_ATOMS: atom_id res chain seq x y z
N MET A 1 -2.24 -18.08 1.59
CA MET A 1 -1.95 -16.85 2.35
C MET A 1 -3.28 -16.16 2.59
N LYS A 2 -3.85 -16.21 3.80
CA LYS A 2 -5.11 -15.53 4.12
C LYS A 2 -4.80 -14.06 4.43
N LEU A 3 -5.36 -13.13 3.67
CA LEU A 3 -5.28 -11.70 3.91
C LEU A 3 -6.16 -11.40 5.14
N GLU A 4 -5.58 -11.36 6.35
CA GLU A 4 -6.35 -11.23 7.60
C GLU A 4 -6.37 -9.82 8.19
N CYS A 5 -5.91 -8.80 7.46
CA CYS A 5 -5.76 -7.45 8.00
C CYS A 5 -6.46 -6.40 7.12
N GLY A 6 -7.50 -5.73 7.65
CA GLY A 6 -8.13 -4.55 7.05
C GLY A 6 -9.62 -4.39 7.40
N SER A 7 -10.12 -3.14 7.35
CA SER A 7 -11.53 -2.81 7.53
C SER A 7 -11.99 -1.67 6.61
N TYR A 8 -13.22 -1.74 6.12
CA TYR A 8 -13.91 -0.64 5.44
C TYR A 8 -14.77 0.13 6.42
N SER A 9 -14.74 1.47 6.37
CA SER A 9 -15.57 2.35 7.18
C SER A 9 -16.41 3.28 6.31
N CYS A 10 -17.63 3.59 6.74
CA CYS A 10 -18.48 4.55 6.03
C CYS A 10 -17.96 5.98 6.23
N VAL A 11 -17.83 6.73 5.14
CA VAL A 11 -17.34 8.13 5.15
C VAL A 11 -18.40 9.15 5.60
N LYS A 12 -19.67 8.74 5.73
CA LYS A 12 -20.77 9.65 6.10
C LYS A 12 -20.63 10.08 7.57
N PRO A 13 -20.64 11.39 7.88
CA PRO A 13 -20.57 11.87 9.26
C PRO A 13 -21.68 11.27 10.13
N GLY A 14 -21.30 10.70 11.28
CA GLY A 14 -22.22 10.04 12.23
C GLY A 14 -22.63 8.60 11.85
N CYS A 15 -22.10 8.05 10.76
CA CYS A 15 -22.28 6.64 10.42
C CYS A 15 -21.16 5.80 11.03
N ASN A 16 -21.52 4.86 11.91
CA ASN A 16 -20.56 3.98 12.59
C ASN A 16 -20.40 2.61 11.90
N TYR A 17 -20.73 2.53 10.62
CA TYR A 17 -20.62 1.27 9.87
C TYR A 17 -19.14 0.97 9.58
N VAL A 18 -18.67 -0.17 10.11
CA VAL A 18 -17.33 -0.72 9.90
C VAL A 18 -17.46 -2.21 9.63
N VAL A 19 -16.76 -2.73 8.62
CA VAL A 19 -16.74 -4.15 8.27
C VAL A 19 -15.32 -4.60 7.98
N HIS A 20 -14.93 -5.78 8.46
CA HIS A 20 -13.64 -6.37 8.12
C HIS A 20 -13.59 -6.73 6.63
N VAL A 21 -12.42 -6.63 6.01
CA VAL A 21 -12.23 -7.00 4.61
C VAL A 21 -12.71 -8.42 4.33
N ASN A 22 -12.40 -9.39 5.20
CA ASN A 22 -12.87 -10.77 5.01
C ASN A 22 -14.37 -10.92 5.16
N CYS A 23 -14.98 -10.25 6.14
CA CYS A 23 -16.44 -10.30 6.30
C CYS A 23 -17.17 -9.64 5.11
N ALA A 24 -16.58 -8.61 4.51
CA ALA A 24 -17.10 -7.99 3.29
C ALA A 24 -16.96 -8.90 2.06
N LEU A 25 -15.88 -9.69 1.98
CA LEU A 25 -15.60 -10.61 0.87
C LEU A 25 -16.31 -11.98 1.00
N GLU A 26 -16.80 -12.33 2.19
CA GLU A 26 -17.63 -13.53 2.40
C GLU A 26 -19.06 -13.37 1.87
N ASP A 27 -19.56 -12.13 1.81
CA ASP A 27 -20.88 -11.83 1.25
C ASP A 27 -20.75 -11.22 -0.15
N SER A 28 -21.05 -12.04 -1.16
CA SER A 28 -21.00 -11.65 -2.57
C SER A 28 -21.92 -10.49 -2.94
N ASN A 29 -22.82 -10.06 -2.06
CA ASN A 29 -23.67 -8.88 -2.27
C ASN A 29 -23.02 -7.57 -1.82
N LEU A 30 -21.93 -7.64 -1.03
CA LEU A 30 -21.24 -6.46 -0.50
C LEU A 30 -20.13 -5.95 -1.43
N TYR A 31 -19.81 -6.69 -2.48
CA TYR A 31 -18.81 -6.30 -3.47
C TYR A 31 -19.22 -6.73 -4.88
N GLU A 32 -18.77 -5.96 -5.87
CA GLU A 32 -18.85 -6.35 -7.27
C GLU A 32 -17.42 -6.51 -7.78
N VAL A 33 -17.11 -7.65 -8.39
CA VAL A 33 -15.82 -7.86 -9.04
C VAL A 33 -15.88 -7.16 -10.39
N ILE A 34 -15.20 -6.03 -10.50
CA ILE A 34 -15.00 -5.38 -11.80
C ILE A 34 -13.88 -6.16 -12.51
N GLU A 35 -14.23 -6.92 -13.54
CA GLU A 35 -13.24 -7.52 -14.44
C GLU A 35 -12.56 -6.39 -15.23
N GLU A 36 -11.40 -5.98 -14.75
CA GLU A 36 -10.50 -5.11 -15.51
C GLU A 36 -10.00 -5.90 -16.71
N TYR A 37 -10.49 -5.58 -17.92
CA TYR A 37 -9.91 -6.05 -19.18
C TYR A 37 -8.46 -5.52 -19.26
N CYS A 38 -7.52 -6.27 -18.71
CA CYS A 38 -6.09 -6.06 -18.89
C CYS A 38 -5.78 -6.18 -20.39
N ARG A 39 -5.59 -5.03 -21.03
CA ARG A 39 -4.98 -4.96 -22.36
C ARG A 39 -3.49 -5.21 -22.14
N CYS A 40 -3.11 -6.47 -22.09
CA CYS A 40 -1.72 -6.91 -21.98
C CYS A 40 -0.99 -6.58 -23.28
N GLU A 41 -0.57 -5.33 -23.44
CA GLU A 41 0.53 -5.00 -24.33
C GLU A 41 1.82 -5.24 -23.52
N GLU A 42 2.65 -6.15 -24.02
CA GLU A 42 3.95 -6.56 -23.50
C GLU A 42 4.70 -5.42 -22.80
N LEU A 43 4.79 -5.45 -21.46
CA LEU A 43 5.58 -4.49 -20.70
C LEU A 43 6.59 -5.20 -19.78
N ASN A 44 7.85 -4.96 -20.12
CA ASN A 44 9.08 -5.42 -19.47
C ASN A 44 8.96 -5.41 -17.93
N ALA A 45 9.52 -6.41 -17.25
CA ALA A 45 9.46 -6.53 -15.78
C ALA A 45 9.95 -5.26 -15.03
N ASP A 46 10.82 -4.46 -15.66
CA ASP A 46 11.33 -3.21 -15.12
C ASP A 46 10.27 -2.09 -15.00
N THR A 47 9.15 -2.14 -15.74
CA THR A 47 8.07 -1.14 -15.66
C THR A 47 6.93 -1.52 -14.71
N GLN A 48 7.06 -2.62 -13.96
CA GLN A 48 6.01 -3.17 -13.11
C GLN A 48 6.16 -2.82 -11.61
N SER A 49 7.23 -2.13 -11.25
CA SER A 49 7.49 -1.67 -9.87
C SER A 49 6.49 -0.58 -9.44
N SER A 50 5.95 -0.73 -8.23
CA SER A 50 5.15 0.33 -7.59
C SER A 50 6.01 1.52 -7.16
N ILE A 51 7.27 1.26 -6.82
CA ILE A 51 8.29 2.29 -6.62
C ILE A 51 8.71 2.79 -8.01
N THR A 52 8.35 4.03 -8.35
CA THR A 52 8.76 4.65 -9.61
C THR A 52 10.22 5.08 -9.59
N ARG A 53 10.71 5.49 -8.42
CA ARG A 53 12.11 5.90 -8.23
C ARG A 53 12.53 5.73 -6.78
N VAL A 54 13.74 5.22 -6.57
CA VAL A 54 14.42 5.23 -5.26
C VAL A 54 15.29 6.48 -5.19
N ILE A 55 15.15 7.27 -4.13
CA ILE A 55 15.87 8.53 -3.93
C ILE A 55 17.00 8.36 -2.91
N GLU A 56 16.72 7.72 -1.78
CA GLU A 56 17.69 7.47 -0.71
C GLU A 56 17.61 6.01 -0.25
N VAL A 57 18.77 5.47 0.11
CA VAL A 57 18.96 4.09 0.58
C VAL A 57 19.88 4.13 1.81
N ASN A 58 19.59 3.33 2.83
CA ASN A 58 20.43 3.23 4.04
C ASN A 58 21.60 2.25 3.86
N GLU A 59 22.42 2.10 4.91
CA GLU A 59 23.58 1.20 4.92
C GLU A 59 23.21 -0.27 4.74
N ASP A 60 22.00 -0.66 5.15
CA ASP A 60 21.45 -2.01 5.00
C ASP A 60 20.93 -2.28 3.57
N GLY A 61 20.96 -1.28 2.68
CA GLY A 61 20.42 -1.38 1.32
C GLY A 61 18.91 -1.22 1.24
N GLU A 62 18.24 -0.80 2.31
CA GLU A 62 16.81 -0.51 2.31
C GLU A 62 16.54 0.89 1.78
N ALA A 63 15.57 1.03 0.89
CA ALA A 63 15.11 2.34 0.45
C ALA A 63 14.49 3.10 1.64
N THR A 64 14.98 4.30 1.90
CA THR A 64 14.46 5.18 2.96
C THR A 64 13.65 6.33 2.40
N LYS A 65 13.82 6.63 1.11
CA LYS A 65 13.04 7.65 0.41
C LYS A 65 12.75 7.25 -1.02
N ILE A 66 11.49 7.32 -1.41
CA ILE A 66 11.00 6.84 -2.71
C ILE A 66 9.97 7.78 -3.33
N GLU A 67 9.81 7.67 -4.64
CA GLU A 67 8.58 8.07 -5.34
C GLU A 67 7.74 6.82 -5.60
N HIS A 68 6.44 6.96 -5.41
CA HIS A 68 5.50 5.85 -5.53
C HIS A 68 4.40 6.20 -6.53
N PHE A 69 4.01 5.23 -7.36
CA PHE A 69 3.06 5.46 -8.45
C PHE A 69 1.67 5.91 -7.99
N SER A 70 1.24 5.48 -6.80
CA SER A 70 -0.05 5.89 -6.22
C SER A 70 0.03 7.25 -5.52
N HIS A 71 1.21 7.86 -5.47
CA HIS A 71 1.43 9.14 -4.81
C HIS A 71 2.47 9.98 -5.57
N GLU A 72 2.15 10.27 -6.83
CA GLU A 72 3.01 11.04 -7.71
C GLU A 72 3.19 12.48 -7.24
N GLY A 73 4.37 13.06 -7.53
CA GLY A 73 4.70 14.44 -7.20
C GLY A 73 5.20 14.64 -5.76
N HIS A 74 5.01 13.68 -4.86
CA HIS A 74 5.53 13.70 -3.50
C HIS A 74 6.53 12.56 -3.26
N CYS A 75 7.43 12.78 -2.30
CA CYS A 75 8.32 11.73 -1.82
C CYS A 75 7.72 11.05 -0.60
N LEU A 76 7.87 9.74 -0.52
CA LEU A 76 7.60 9.00 0.70
C LEU A 76 8.90 8.69 1.43
N VAL A 77 8.89 8.82 2.76
CA VAL A 77 10.03 8.57 3.65
C VAL A 77 9.69 7.41 4.58
N LEU A 78 10.63 6.49 4.77
CA LEU A 78 10.48 5.36 5.67
C LEU A 78 10.54 5.85 7.13
N ALA A 79 9.55 5.48 7.94
CA ALA A 79 9.58 5.75 9.37
C ALA A 79 10.70 4.96 10.03
N ASP A 80 11.53 5.65 10.82
CA ASP A 80 12.52 5.01 11.67
C ASP A 80 11.85 3.96 12.56
N LYS A 81 12.42 2.75 12.59
CA LYS A 81 11.93 1.66 13.45
C LYS A 81 12.02 2.13 14.90
N MET A 82 10.94 2.67 15.46
CA MET A 82 10.89 2.94 16.89
C MET A 82 11.00 1.60 17.63
N GLU A 83 11.94 1.54 18.57
CA GLU A 83 12.40 0.32 19.25
C GLU A 83 11.33 -0.43 20.07
N ASP A 84 10.11 0.10 20.18
CA ASP A 84 9.13 -0.30 21.22
C ASP A 84 7.86 -1.02 20.72
N GLU A 85 7.68 -1.21 19.41
CA GLU A 85 6.47 -1.86 18.88
C GLU A 85 6.69 -3.38 18.75
N THR A 86 6.51 -4.09 19.86
CA THR A 86 6.59 -5.55 19.97
C THR A 86 5.45 -6.32 19.27
N ASP A 87 4.62 -5.65 18.46
CA ASP A 87 3.58 -6.30 17.64
C ASP A 87 4.06 -6.52 16.20
N ARG A 88 4.98 -7.49 16.07
CA ARG A 88 5.58 -7.97 14.82
C ARG A 88 4.54 -8.50 13.83
N LYS A 89 4.01 -7.63 12.96
CA LYS A 89 3.44 -8.06 11.66
C LYS A 89 3.78 -7.17 10.46
N CYS A 90 4.22 -5.92 10.65
CA CYS A 90 4.54 -5.01 9.53
C CYS A 90 5.96 -4.43 9.67
N ASP A 91 6.78 -4.55 8.61
CA ASP A 91 8.21 -4.15 8.58
C ASP A 91 8.43 -2.62 8.44
N GLY A 92 7.50 -1.81 8.93
CA GLY A 92 7.53 -0.34 8.88
C GLY A 92 6.58 0.29 7.85
N PHE A 93 6.54 1.63 7.84
CA PHE A 93 5.65 2.44 7.01
C PHE A 93 6.41 3.55 6.29
N TYR A 94 6.00 3.83 5.07
CA TYR A 94 6.34 5.02 4.32
C TYR A 94 5.29 6.12 4.57
N TYR A 95 5.71 7.34 4.82
CA TYR A 95 4.84 8.52 4.97
C TYR A 95 5.26 9.63 4.00
N CYS A 96 4.31 10.45 3.56
CA CYS A 96 4.62 11.59 2.70
C CYS A 96 5.49 12.62 3.42
N SER A 97 6.51 13.16 2.74
CA SER A 97 7.38 14.21 3.28
C SER A 97 6.67 15.54 3.49
N GLU A 98 5.57 15.79 2.79
CA GLU A 98 4.85 17.06 2.81
C GLU A 98 3.95 17.17 4.04
N SER A 99 4.09 18.26 4.79
CA SER A 99 3.43 18.46 6.09
C SER A 99 1.90 18.53 6.05
N ASP A 100 1.32 18.90 4.92
CA ASP A 100 -0.12 18.97 4.68
C ASP A 100 -0.68 17.68 4.04
N CYS A 101 0.17 16.69 3.79
CA CYS A 101 -0.19 15.43 3.17
C CYS A 101 -0.11 14.25 4.16
N HIS A 102 -1.26 13.66 4.46
CA HIS A 102 -1.36 12.55 5.43
C HIS A 102 -1.28 11.17 4.77
N PHE A 103 -0.72 11.09 3.56
CA PHE A 103 -0.59 9.82 2.84
C PHE A 103 0.47 8.94 3.50
N CYS A 104 0.14 7.66 3.72
CA CYS A 104 1.08 6.66 4.20
C CYS A 104 0.78 5.28 3.60
N LEU A 105 1.80 4.42 3.56
CA LEU A 105 1.72 3.08 3.00
C LEU A 105 2.62 2.13 3.80
N HIS A 106 2.21 0.88 4.00
CA HIS A 106 3.11 -0.14 4.55
C HIS A 106 4.32 -0.32 3.64
N LYS A 107 5.50 -0.60 4.21
CA LYS A 107 6.72 -0.88 3.45
C LYS A 107 6.49 -1.97 2.39
N ASN A 108 5.95 -3.12 2.80
CA ASN A 108 5.67 -4.23 1.89
C ASN A 108 4.68 -3.84 0.79
N CYS A 109 3.67 -3.01 1.09
CA CYS A 109 2.71 -2.55 0.09
C CYS A 109 3.34 -1.62 -0.94
N ALA A 110 4.33 -0.80 -0.55
CA ALA A 110 5.07 0.07 -1.47
C ALA A 110 5.94 -0.75 -2.44
N GLU A 111 6.41 -1.91 -2.00
CA GLU A 111 7.31 -2.79 -2.75
C GLU A 111 6.57 -3.84 -3.61
N LEU A 112 5.26 -4.04 -3.39
CA LEU A 112 4.46 -4.98 -4.18
C LEU A 112 4.42 -4.53 -5.66
N PRO A 113 4.47 -5.45 -6.63
CA PRO A 113 4.30 -5.11 -8.04
C PRO A 113 2.89 -4.60 -8.32
N ARG A 114 2.75 -3.74 -9.32
CA ARG A 114 1.45 -3.11 -9.68
C ARG A 114 0.41 -4.11 -10.20
N ILE A 115 0.86 -5.22 -10.76
CA ILE A 115 0.02 -6.26 -11.34
C ILE A 115 0.28 -7.57 -10.58
N LYS A 116 -0.78 -8.31 -10.25
CA LYS A 116 -0.63 -9.65 -9.68
C LYS A 116 -0.07 -10.59 -10.76
N PRO A 117 1.06 -11.28 -10.51
CA PRO A 117 1.42 -12.40 -11.37
C PRO A 117 0.31 -13.45 -11.29
N LEU A 118 -0.12 -13.92 -12.45
CA LEU A 118 -1.12 -14.98 -12.62
C LEU A 118 -0.73 -16.27 -11.90
#